data_AF-A0A4Z1IB31-F1
#
_entry.id   AF-A0A4Z1IB31-F1
#
_cell.length_a   1.000
_cell.length_b   1.000
_cell.length_c   1.000
_cell.angle_alpha   90.00
_cell.angle_beta   90.00
_cell.angle_gamma   90.00
#
_symmetry.space_group_name_H-M   'P 1'
#
loop_
_entity.id
_entity.type
_entity.pdbx_description
1 polymer ?
#
loop_
_entity_poly.entity_id
_entity_poly.type
_entity_poly.pdbx_seq_one_letter_code
_entity_poly.pdbx_strand_id
1 'polypeptide(L)' 'MAKHFGSDTDVSSIKWQFRGIRAGAKTQQDAVLNGKDPKDFDVALKPNPRQRGNQGECSLKALLFS' A
#
# COMPACT_ATOMS: atom_id res chain seq x y z
N MET A 1 -15.88 13.00 7.47
CA MET A 1 -15.43 11.79 6.77
C MET A 1 -16.55 10.94 6.20
N ALA A 2 -17.63 10.64 6.94
CA ALA A 2 -18.73 9.80 6.44
C ALA A 2 -19.35 10.25 5.11
N LYS A 3 -19.46 11.57 4.85
CA LYS A 3 -19.97 12.12 3.57
C LYS A 3 -19.17 11.71 2.33
N HIS A 4 -17.88 11.39 2.48
CA HIS A 4 -16.98 11.13 1.35
C HIS A 4 -16.41 9.71 1.35
N PHE A 5 -16.30 9.08 2.51
CA PHE A 5 -15.75 7.73 2.64
C PHE A 5 -16.82 6.68 3.03
N GLY A 6 -17.97 7.13 3.56
CA GLY A 6 -18.99 6.27 4.14
C GLY A 6 -18.89 6.19 5.66
N SER A 7 -20.01 5.90 6.33
CA SER A 7 -20.07 5.70 7.79
C SER A 7 -19.17 4.56 8.28
N ASP A 8 -18.95 3.58 7.42
CA ASP A 8 -18.26 2.32 7.76
C ASP A 8 -16.74 2.43 7.56
N THR A 9 -16.24 3.63 7.26
CA THR A 9 -14.82 3.87 7.06
C THR A 9 -14.10 3.89 8.40
N ASP A 10 -13.17 2.96 8.54
CA ASP A 10 -12.28 2.85 9.68
C ASP A 10 -10.95 3.60 9.46
N VAL A 11 -10.19 3.78 10.53
CA VAL A 11 -8.89 4.48 10.46
C VAL A 11 -7.90 3.75 9.54
N SER A 12 -8.00 2.41 9.42
CA SER A 12 -7.07 1.65 8.58
C SER A 12 -7.32 1.87 7.09
N SER A 13 -8.59 1.94 6.66
CA SER A 13 -8.94 2.23 5.25
C SER A 13 -8.50 3.63 4.83
N ILE A 14 -8.61 4.62 5.71
CA ILE A 14 -8.10 5.99 5.46
C ILE A 14 -6.57 5.96 5.33
N LYS A 15 -5.87 5.30 6.27
CA LYS A 15 -4.40 5.18 6.22
C LYS A 15 -3.91 4.49 4.95
N TRP A 16 -4.70 3.55 4.42
CA TRP A 16 -4.37 2.85 3.19
C TRP A 16 -4.22 3.82 2.01
N GLN A 17 -5.14 4.79 1.88
CA GLN A 17 -5.12 5.78 0.79
C GLN A 17 -3.80 6.56 0.72
N PHE A 18 -3.22 6.87 1.88
CA PHE A 18 -1.98 7.65 1.97
C PHE A 18 -0.69 6.81 1.91
N ARG A 19 -0.80 5.48 1.81
CA ARG A 19 0.36 4.59 1.80
C ARG A 19 1.29 4.85 0.60
N GLY A 20 0.68 5.23 -0.54
CA GLY A 20 1.31 5.81 -1.73
C GLY A 20 2.40 6.84 -1.40
N ILE A 21 1.90 7.90 -0.79
CA ILE A 21 2.65 9.11 -0.49
C ILE A 21 3.69 8.84 0.59
N ARG A 22 3.35 8.03 1.61
CA ARG A 22 4.29 7.69 2.69
C ARG A 22 5.49 6.90 2.21
N ALA A 23 5.32 5.98 1.27
CA ALA A 23 6.43 5.23 0.70
C ALA A 23 7.36 6.15 -0.12
N GLY A 24 6.78 7.03 -0.94
CA GLY A 24 7.56 8.03 -1.68
C GLY A 24 8.35 8.95 -0.75
N ALA A 25 7.72 9.47 0.30
CA ALA A 25 8.39 10.30 1.30
C ALA A 25 9.58 9.58 1.96
N LYS A 26 9.44 8.28 2.26
CA LYS A 26 10.54 7.46 2.77
C LYS A 26 11.69 7.34 1.77
N THR A 27 11.39 7.12 0.49
CA THR A 27 12.41 7.07 -0.58
C THR A 27 13.19 8.38 -0.66
N GLN A 28 12.52 9.53 -0.54
CA GLN A 28 13.19 10.84 -0.53
C GLN A 28 14.10 11.00 0.68
N GLN A 29 13.62 10.63 1.89
CA GLN A 29 14.44 10.67 3.10
C GLN A 29 15.67 9.77 2.98
N ASP A 30 15.49 8.54 2.48
CA ASP A 30 16.57 7.59 2.27
C ASP A 30 17.59 8.14 1.24
N ALA A 31 17.15 8.83 0.18
CA ALA A 31 18.05 9.47 -0.79
C ALA A 31 18.93 10.55 -0.14
N VAL A 32 18.33 11.44 0.66
CA VAL A 32 19.05 12.49 1.40
C VAL A 32 20.06 11.89 2.37
N LEU A 33 19.65 10.86 3.13
CA LEU A 33 20.54 10.17 4.07
C LEU A 33 21.74 9.51 3.39
N ASN A 34 21.57 9.06 2.15
CA ASN A 34 22.65 8.47 1.35
C ASN A 34 23.47 9.51 0.56
N GLY A 35 23.26 10.80 0.79
CA GLY A 35 23.98 11.88 0.10
C GLY A 35 23.63 12.01 -1.38
N LYS A 36 22.46 11.51 -1.80
CA LYS A 36 21.99 11.56 -3.20
C LYS A 36 20.87 12.58 -3.34
N ASP A 37 20.73 13.14 -4.54
CA ASP A 37 19.66 14.10 -4.84
C ASP A 37 18.32 13.34 -5.00
N PRO A 38 17.28 13.65 -4.20
CA PRO A 38 15.99 12.98 -4.29
C PRO A 38 15.30 13.09 -5.66
N LYS A 39 15.67 14.07 -6.48
CA LYS A 39 15.11 14.22 -7.84
C LYS A 39 15.49 13.06 -8.76
N ASP A 40 16.60 12.37 -8.46
CA ASP A 40 17.12 11.26 -9.26
C ASP A 40 16.40 9.94 -8.94
N PHE A 41 15.44 9.96 -8.00
CA PHE A 41 14.68 8.78 -7.57
C PHE A 41 13.23 8.88 -8.02
N ASP A 42 12.70 7.76 -8.49
CA ASP A 42 11.27 7.64 -8.73
C ASP A 42 10.53 7.55 -7.39
N VAL A 43 9.96 8.68 -6.99
CA VAL A 43 9.20 8.83 -5.74
C VAL A 43 7.75 8.36 -5.92
N ALA A 44 7.28 8.24 -7.16
CA ALA A 44 5.95 7.73 -7.41
C ALA A 44 5.94 6.23 -7.14
N LEU A 45 5.00 5.77 -6.30
CA LEU A 45 4.75 4.34 -6.14
C LEU A 45 4.26 3.80 -7.49
N LYS A 46 5.16 3.18 -8.29
CA LYS A 46 4.73 2.36 -9.41
C LYS A 46 3.81 1.29 -8.83
N PRO A 47 2.56 1.16 -9.30
CA PRO A 47 1.68 0.11 -8.84
C PRO A 47 2.31 -1.22 -9.27
N ASN A 48 3.05 -1.86 -8.36
CA ASN A 48 3.43 -3.23 -8.56
C ASN A 48 2.11 -4.02 -8.53
N PRO A 49 1.70 -4.69 -9.61
CA PRO A 49 0.45 -5.44 -9.62
C PRO A 49 0.48 -6.37 -8.41
N ARG A 50 -0.58 -6.28 -7.60
CA ARG A 50 -0.72 -7.01 -6.34
C ARG A 50 -0.23 -8.44 -6.53
N GLN A 51 0.89 -8.82 -5.91
CA GLN A 51 1.08 -10.21 -5.53
C GLN A 51 0.09 -10.46 -4.39
N ARG A 52 -1.18 -10.70 -4.77
CA ARG A 52 -2.23 -11.09 -3.83
C ARG A 52 -1.75 -12.41 -3.23
N GLY A 53 -1.30 -12.38 -1.98
CA GLY A 53 -0.83 -13.57 -1.28
C GLY A 53 -1.84 -14.70 -1.44
N ASN A 54 -1.34 -15.85 -1.90
CA ASN A 54 -2.00 -17.15 -2.03
C ASN A 54 -3.53 -17.13 -2.15
N GLN A 55 -4.04 -16.82 -3.35
CA GLN A 55 -5.44 -17.09 -3.70
C GLN A 55 -5.79 -18.60 -3.64
N GLY A 56 -4.79 -19.49 -3.58
CA GLY A 56 -4.98 -20.94 -3.49
C GLY A 56 -5.41 -21.45 -2.10
N GLU A 57 -5.08 -20.76 -1.01
CA GLU A 57 -5.38 -21.26 0.34
C GLU A 57 -6.85 -21.10 0.74
N CYS A 58 -7.53 -20.07 0.21
CA CYS A 58 -8.96 -19.85 0.48
C CYS A 58 -9.83 -20.92 -0.19
N SER A 59 -9.42 -21.44 -1.36
CA SER A 59 -10.15 -22.49 -2.09
C SER A 59 -9.97 -23.89 -1.49
N LEU A 60 -8.76 -24.24 -1.03
CA LEU A 60 -8.48 -25.58 -0.50
C LEU A 60 -9.17 -25.82 0.85
N LYS A 61 -9.21 -24.80 1.73
CA LYS A 61 -9.96 -24.90 3.00
C LYS A 61 -11.47 -24.96 2.80
N ALA A 62 -12.01 -24.38 1.72
CA ALA A 62 -13.43 -24.47 1.42
C ALA A 62 -13.84 -25.88 0.93
N LEU A 63 -12.96 -26.60 0.24
CA LEU A 63 -13.21 -27.95 -0.26
C LEU A 63 -12.92 -29.07 0.76
N LEU A 64 -11.95 -28.86 1.66
CA LEU A 64 -11.61 -29.85 2.69
C LEU A 64 -12.58 -29.86 3.89
N PHE A 65 -13.47 -28.86 3.98
CA PHE A 65 -14.49 -28.74 5.04
C PHE A 65 -15.92 -28.70 4.48
N SER A 66 -16.16 -29.14 3.23
CA SER A 66 -17.50 -29.34 2.64
C SER A 66 -17.97 -30.79 2.75
#